data_AF-A0A4C1WLR2-F1
#
_entry.id   AF-A0A4C1WLR2-F1
#
_cell.length_a   1.000
_cell.length_b   1.000
_cell.length_c   1.000
_cell.angle_alpha   90.00
_cell.angle_beta   90.00
_cell.angle_gamma   90.00
#
_symmetry.space_group_name_H-M   'P 1'
#
loop_
_entity.id
_entity.type
_entity.pdbx_description
1 polymer ?
#
loop_
_entity_poly.entity_id
_entity_poly.type
_entity_poly.pdbx_seq_one_letter_code
_entity_poly.pdbx_strand_id
1 'polypeptide(L)'
;MKPGKIRVVHDAAAKTKGVSLNDHLLTGPDLLQSLPGVIMRFRQHPVAVSADISEMFMQIKIKPEDRDALRYLWRGDKGNEKPTEYRMTSLSDVFTGDIDIHIKF
;
A
#
# COMPACT_ATOMS: atom_id res chain seq x y z
N MET A 1 11.41 5.57 13.31
CA MET A 1 10.45 4.59 13.88
C MET A 1 10.45 4.72 15.39
N LYS A 2 9.30 4.54 16.08
CA LYS A 2 9.28 4.48 17.55
C LYS A 2 9.92 3.16 18.00
N PRO A 3 10.96 3.17 18.87
CA PRO A 3 11.56 1.93 19.39
C PRO A 3 10.49 1.06 20.06
N GLY A 4 10.53 -0.26 19.83
CA GLY A 4 9.64 -1.22 20.48
C GLY A 4 8.25 -1.41 19.86
N LYS A 5 7.88 -0.69 18.80
CA LYS A 5 6.60 -0.92 18.09
C LYS A 5 6.79 -1.96 16.97
N ILE A 6 6.13 -3.11 17.09
CA ILE A 6 6.02 -4.12 16.03
C ILE A 6 5.20 -3.55 14.87
N ARG A 7 5.64 -3.82 13.63
CA ARG A 7 4.91 -3.49 12.40
C ARG A 7 4.83 -4.72 11.51
N VAL A 8 3.67 -4.92 10.90
CA VAL A 8 3.50 -5.91 9.83
C VAL A 8 4.00 -5.27 8.54
N VAL A 9 4.91 -5.95 7.85
CA VAL A 9 5.46 -5.51 6.57
C VAL A 9 5.19 -6.60 5.54
N HIS A 10 4.64 -6.21 4.40
CA HIS A 10 4.41 -7.10 3.28
C HIS A 10 5.59 -6.96 2.30
N ASP A 11 6.32 -8.05 2.07
CA ASP A 11 7.44 -8.08 1.13
C ASP A 11 6.97 -8.55 -0.25
N ALA A 12 6.70 -7.59 -1.11
CA ALA A 12 6.29 -7.83 -2.49
C ALA A 12 7.48 -8.06 -3.43
N ALA A 13 8.71 -7.72 -2.99
CA ALA A 13 9.95 -7.97 -3.71
C ALA A 13 10.52 -9.37 -3.43
N ALA A 14 10.07 -10.04 -2.36
CA ALA A 14 10.45 -11.40 -2.03
C ALA A 14 10.22 -12.35 -3.21
N LYS A 15 11.29 -13.04 -3.64
CA LYS A 15 11.24 -13.96 -4.78
C LYS A 15 10.95 -15.38 -4.35
N THR A 16 9.96 -16.00 -4.98
CA THR A 16 9.69 -17.43 -4.89
C THR A 16 9.78 -18.03 -6.28
N LYS A 17 10.56 -19.11 -6.43
CA LYS A 17 10.81 -19.74 -7.75
C LYS A 17 11.31 -18.75 -8.82
N GLY A 18 12.10 -17.76 -8.41
CA GLY A 18 12.76 -16.80 -9.31
C GLY A 18 11.96 -15.54 -9.64
N VAL A 19 10.69 -15.44 -9.22
CA VAL A 19 9.82 -14.27 -9.49
C VAL A 19 9.22 -13.70 -8.20
N SER A 20 8.90 -12.40 -8.23
CA SER A 20 8.25 -11.64 -7.15
C SER A 20 6.87 -11.13 -7.59
N LEU A 21 6.11 -10.58 -6.65
CA LEU A 21 4.83 -9.92 -6.97
C LEU A 21 5.08 -8.68 -7.85
N ASN A 22 6.11 -7.90 -7.53
CA ASN A 22 6.46 -6.69 -8.30
C ASN A 22 6.79 -7.01 -9.77
N ASP A 23 7.37 -8.17 -10.07
CA ASP A 23 7.67 -8.59 -11.46
C ASP A 23 6.39 -8.80 -12.31
N HIS A 24 5.23 -8.92 -11.67
CA HIS A 24 3.93 -9.16 -12.31
C HIS A 24 2.97 -7.97 -12.23
N LEU A 25 3.35 -6.89 -11.52
CA LEU A 25 2.57 -5.67 -11.46
C LEU A 25 2.87 -4.80 -12.69
N LEU A 26 1.81 -4.23 -13.27
CA LEU A 26 1.94 -3.27 -14.35
C LEU A 26 2.02 -1.85 -13.75
N THR A 27 3.07 -1.12 -14.09
CA THR A 27 3.17 0.30 -13.72
C THR A 27 2.02 1.08 -14.35
N GLY A 28 1.26 1.76 -13.50
CA GLY A 28 0.21 2.68 -13.92
C GLY A 28 0.77 4.01 -14.43
N PRO A 29 -0.07 4.83 -15.09
CA PRO A 29 0.31 6.22 -15.35
C PRO A 29 0.55 6.98 -14.04
N ASP A 30 1.48 7.94 -14.04
CA ASP A 30 1.65 8.85 -12.91
C ASP A 30 0.44 9.79 -12.82
N LEU A 31 -0.34 9.62 -11.75
CA LEU A 31 -1.54 10.41 -11.46
C LEU A 31 -1.26 11.53 -10.43
N LEU A 32 -0.03 11.63 -9.93
CA LEU A 32 0.33 12.64 -8.94
C LEU A 32 0.43 14.01 -9.60
N GLN A 33 -0.14 15.00 -8.93
CA GLN A 33 0.09 16.39 -9.32
C GLN A 33 1.51 16.79 -8.95
N SER A 34 2.15 17.58 -9.81
CA SER A 34 3.48 18.10 -9.52
C SER A 34 3.46 18.91 -8.22
N LEU A 35 4.35 18.55 -7.29
CA LEU A 35 4.44 19.22 -5.99
C LEU A 35 4.64 20.74 -6.11
N PRO A 36 5.49 21.26 -7.03
CA PRO A 36 5.59 22.70 -7.25
C PRO A 36 4.26 23.33 -7.68
N GLY A 37 3.50 22.65 -8.55
CA GLY A 37 2.19 23.13 -8.99
C GLY A 37 1.18 23.19 -7.85
N VAL A 38 1.18 22.18 -6.96
CA VAL A 38 0.34 22.15 -5.76
C VAL A 38 0.69 23.31 -4.82
N ILE A 39 1.99 23.52 -4.54
CA ILE A 39 2.44 24.61 -3.65
C ILE A 39 2.13 25.98 -4.24
N MET A 40 2.32 26.18 -5.55
CA MET A 40 1.98 27.45 -6.21
C MET A 40 0.49 27.78 -6.07
N ARG A 41 -0.41 26.82 -6.34
CA ARG A 41 -1.86 27.01 -6.16
C ARG A 41 -2.24 27.29 -4.71
N PHE A 42 -1.63 26.59 -3.76
CA PHE A 42 -1.88 26.78 -2.33
C PHE A 42 -1.57 28.21 -1.86
N ARG A 43 -0.67 28.92 -2.56
CA ARG A 43 -0.27 30.31 -2.25
C ARG A 43 -1.06 31.39 -3.01
N GLN A 44 -1.96 31.02 -3.93
CA GLN A 44 -2.70 32.00 -4.76
C GLN A 44 -3.76 32.78 -3.99
N HIS A 45 -4.24 32.24 -2.86
CA HIS A 45 -5.31 32.85 -2.07
C HIS A 45 -4.85 33.24 -0.66
N PRO A 46 -5.49 34.23 -0.01
CA PRO A 46 -5.12 34.67 1.33
C PRO A 46 -5.32 33.62 2.43
N VAL A 47 -6.16 32.62 2.17
CA VAL A 47 -6.51 31.55 3.13
C VAL A 47 -6.34 30.21 2.43
N ALA A 48 -5.72 29.27 3.12
CA ALA A 48 -5.52 27.91 2.66
C ALA A 48 -5.88 26.90 3.75
N VAL A 49 -6.46 25.76 3.36
CA VAL A 49 -6.88 24.69 4.27
C VAL A 49 -6.03 23.46 3.97
N SER A 50 -5.48 22.87 5.02
CA SER A 50 -4.72 21.63 4.93
C SER A 50 -5.25 20.68 5.99
N ALA A 51 -5.39 19.40 5.63
CA ALA A 51 -5.77 18.33 6.53
C ALA A 51 -4.94 17.09 6.22
N ASP A 52 -4.61 16.33 7.26
CA ASP A 52 -4.01 15.01 7.12
C ASP A 52 -5.13 13.97 7.04
N ILE A 53 -5.09 13.10 6.02
CA ILE A 53 -6.02 11.97 5.93
C ILE A 53 -5.33 10.78 6.59
N SER A 54 -5.67 10.56 7.86
CA SER A 54 -5.19 9.38 8.57
C SER A 54 -5.59 8.11 7.82
N GLU A 55 -4.62 7.21 7.64
CA GLU A 55 -4.82 5.92 6.98
C GLU A 55 -5.37 6.02 5.55
N MET A 56 -4.90 7.00 4.75
CA MET A 56 -5.41 7.25 3.39
C MET A 56 -5.45 6.00 2.50
N PHE A 57 -4.45 5.12 2.60
CA PHE A 57 -4.39 3.89 1.80
C PHE A 57 -5.52 2.90 2.15
N MET A 58 -5.97 2.87 3.40
CA MET A 58 -7.07 1.98 3.83
C MET A 58 -8.43 2.39 3.26
N GLN A 59 -8.54 3.64 2.78
CA GLN A 59 -9.72 4.14 2.06
C GLN A 59 -9.77 3.61 0.62
N ILE A 60 -8.65 3.18 0.06
CA ILE A 60 -8.57 2.63 -1.30
C ILE A 60 -8.88 1.14 -1.25
N LYS A 61 -10.02 0.74 -1.83
CA LYS A 61 -10.47 -0.66 -1.84
C LYS A 61 -9.85 -1.45 -2.98
N ILE A 62 -9.45 -2.68 -2.68
CA ILE A 62 -8.99 -3.66 -3.66
C ILE A 62 -10.21 -4.37 -4.24
N LYS A 63 -10.27 -4.41 -5.57
CA LYS A 63 -11.33 -5.11 -6.29
C LYS A 63 -11.33 -6.60 -5.92
N PRO A 64 -12.50 -7.23 -5.75
CA PRO A 64 -12.59 -8.64 -5.35
C PRO A 64 -11.70 -9.58 -6.18
N GLU A 65 -11.62 -9.36 -7.49
CA GLU A 65 -10.81 -10.13 -8.43
C GLU A 65 -9.29 -10.03 -8.20
N ASP A 66 -8.80 -8.92 -7.63
CA ASP A 66 -7.37 -8.65 -7.43
C ASP A 66 -6.86 -9.07 -6.03
N ARG A 67 -7.77 -9.32 -5.09
CA ARG A 67 -7.42 -9.61 -3.67
C ARG A 67 -6.56 -10.85 -3.50
N ASP A 68 -6.68 -11.78 -4.43
CA ASP A 68 -5.96 -13.04 -4.41
C ASP A 68 -4.45 -12.87 -4.67
N ALA A 69 -4.03 -11.76 -5.31
CA ALA A 69 -2.63 -11.38 -5.49
C ALA A 69 -1.99 -10.81 -4.21
N LEU A 70 -2.81 -10.33 -3.28
CA LEU A 70 -2.40 -9.74 -1.99
C LEU A 70 -2.78 -10.65 -0.81
N ARG A 71 -2.72 -11.97 -1.04
CA ARG A 71 -2.90 -12.98 0.01
C ARG A 71 -1.69 -13.06 0.91
N TYR A 72 -1.93 -13.29 2.20
CA TYR A 72 -0.88 -13.56 3.16
C TYR A 72 -1.30 -14.65 4.14
N LEU A 73 -0.29 -15.32 4.68
CA LEU A 73 -0.46 -16.33 5.72
C LEU A 73 -0.19 -15.70 7.07
N TRP A 74 -1.07 -15.96 8.03
CA TRP A 74 -0.82 -15.63 9.43
C TRP A 74 -0.72 -16.91 10.23
N ARG A 75 0.27 -16.94 11.13
CA ARG A 75 0.39 -18.01 12.12
C ARG A 75 0.39 -17.34 13.48
N GLY A 76 -0.48 -17.80 14.39
CA GLY A 76 -0.65 -17.19 15.71
C GLY A 76 0.64 -17.09 16.50
N ASP A 77 0.61 -16.37 17.63
CA ASP A 77 1.77 -15.91 18.40
C ASP A 77 2.80 -17.00 18.75
N LYS A 78 2.36 -18.26 18.84
CA LYS A 78 3.21 -19.41 19.20
C LYS A 78 3.92 -20.07 18.02
N GLY A 79 3.68 -19.65 16.78
CA GLY A 79 4.38 -20.13 15.57
C GLY A 79 4.16 -21.61 15.18
N ASN A 80 3.43 -22.38 15.99
CA ASN A 80 3.18 -23.80 15.79
C ASN A 80 1.74 -24.11 15.33
N GLU A 81 0.89 -23.09 15.22
CA GLU A 81 -0.48 -23.23 14.75
C GLU A 81 -0.52 -23.44 13.23
N LYS A 82 -1.62 -24.03 12.72
CA LYS A 82 -1.83 -24.10 11.28
C LYS A 82 -1.97 -22.67 10.74
N PRO A 83 -1.28 -22.30 9.65
CA PRO A 83 -1.40 -20.97 9.09
C PRO A 83 -2.82 -20.74 8.58
N THR A 84 -3.37 -19.57 8.85
CA THR A 84 -4.65 -19.09 8.33
C THR A 84 -4.38 -18.15 7.16
N GLU A 85 -5.16 -18.30 6.08
CA GLU A 85 -5.08 -17.45 4.90
C GLU A 85 -5.93 -16.19 5.07
N TYR A 86 -5.36 -15.04 4.71
CA TYR A 86 -6.05 -13.76 4.69
C TYR A 86 -5.92 -13.11 3.32
N ARG A 87 -6.92 -12.28 2.99
CA ARG A 87 -6.97 -11.48 1.76
C ARG A 87 -7.11 -10.01 2.14
N MET A 88 -6.25 -9.15 1.60
CA MET A 88 -6.38 -7.72 1.78
C MET A 88 -7.62 -7.19 1.05
N THR A 89 -8.35 -6.27 1.69
CA THR A 89 -9.54 -5.64 1.11
C THR A 89 -9.33 -4.17 0.77
N SER A 90 -8.26 -3.58 1.30
CA SER A 90 -7.81 -2.22 1.02
C SER A 90 -6.28 -2.18 0.93
N LEU A 91 -5.74 -1.11 0.34
CA LEU A 91 -4.30 -0.90 0.31
C LEU A 91 -3.74 -0.70 1.72
N SER A 92 -2.50 -1.14 1.93
CA SER A 92 -1.70 -0.78 3.09
C SER A 92 -0.53 0.07 2.65
N ASP A 93 -0.07 0.94 3.55
CA ASP A 93 1.13 1.76 3.40
C ASP A 93 2.42 0.99 3.71
N VAL A 94 2.31 -0.31 4.01
CA VAL A 94 3.41 -1.13 4.54
C VAL A 94 3.79 -2.27 3.60
N PHE A 95 4.00 -1.92 2.34
CA PHE A 95 4.67 -2.78 1.39
C PHE A 95 6.14 -2.38 1.24
N THR A 96 7.00 -3.36 1.03
CA THR A 96 8.40 -3.13 0.66
C THR A 96 8.53 -3.28 -0.85
N GLY A 97 9.07 -2.22 -1.49
CA GLY A 97 9.09 -2.04 -2.94
C GLY A 97 7.90 -1.20 -3.44
N ASP A 98 8.10 -0.49 -4.55
CA ASP A 98 7.05 0.28 -5.22
C ASP A 98 5.92 -0.67 -5.62
N ILE A 99 4.78 -0.55 -4.96
CA ILE A 99 3.57 -1.27 -5.34
C ILE A 99 2.76 -0.37 -6.25
N ASP A 100 2.92 -0.60 -7.54
CA ASP A 100 2.09 0.02 -8.57
C ASP A 100 0.77 -0.75 -8.68
N ILE A 101 -0.18 -0.40 -7.82
CA ILE A 101 -1.57 -0.83 -8.00
C ILE A 101 -2.27 0.19 -8.89
N HIS A 102 -2.91 -0.30 -9.95
CA HIS A 102 -3.67 0.51 -10.90
C HIS A 102 -4.91 1.10 -10.21
N ILE A 103 -4.71 2.21 -9.50
CA ILE A 103 -5.78 3.03 -8.92
C ILE A 103 -6.42 3.79 -10.08
N LYS A 104 -7.53 3.28 -10.59
CA LYS A 104 -8.43 4.09 -11.42
C LYS A 104 -9.19 5.04 -10.50
N PHE A 105 -8.93 6.34 -10.60
CA PHE A 105 -9.89 7.36 -10.17
C PHE A 105 -11.07 7.40 -11.15
#